data_AF-A0A5K1HE96-F1
#
_entry.id   AF-A0A5K1HE96-F1
#
_cell.length_a   1.000
_cell.length_b   1.000
_cell.length_c   1.000
_cell.angle_alpha   90.00
_cell.angle_beta   90.00
_cell.angle_gamma   90.00
#
_symmetry.space_group_name_H-M   'P 1'
#
loop_
_entity.id
_entity.type
_entity.pdbx_description
1 polymer ?
#
loop_
_entity_poly.entity_id
_entity_poly.type
_entity_poly.pdbx_seq_one_letter_code
_entity_poly.pdbx_strand_id
1 'polypeptide(L)' 'MSSGEKHKFNSSIQCISYLYKEHGMRSFYGGVGANIIRGITGAGVLTIYDRLQLVLFGKKYSSG' A
#
# COMPACT_ATOMS: atom_id res chain seq x y z
N MET A 1 6.30 10.73 -11.41
CA MET A 1 4.90 10.91 -11.85
C MET A 1 4.95 11.21 -13.34
N SER A 2 4.34 10.38 -14.16
CA SER A 2 4.63 10.32 -15.61
C SER A 2 4.19 11.61 -16.32
N SER A 3 5.17 12.29 -16.92
CA SER A 3 5.03 13.50 -17.71
C SER A 3 4.62 13.11 -19.13
N GLY A 4 3.31 12.97 -19.40
CA GLY A 4 2.82 12.70 -20.76
C GLY A 4 1.41 12.13 -20.93
N GLU A 5 0.69 11.75 -19.87
CA GLU A 5 -0.66 11.21 -20.00
C GLU A 5 -1.68 12.36 -20.01
N LYS A 6 -2.41 12.53 -21.13
CA LYS A 6 -3.56 13.45 -21.20
C LYS A 6 -4.47 13.16 -20.01
N HIS A 7 -4.89 14.19 -19.27
CA HIS A 7 -5.81 14.05 -18.13
C HIS A 7 -7.09 13.34 -18.59
N LYS A 8 -7.13 12.00 -18.42
CA LYS A 8 -8.21 11.15 -18.95
C LYS A 8 -9.50 11.33 -18.14
N PHE A 9 -9.37 11.80 -16.90
CA PHE A 9 -10.47 12.10 -15.99
C PHE A 9 -10.21 13.42 -15.26
N ASN A 10 -11.27 14.22 -15.11
CA ASN A 10 -11.22 15.51 -14.41
C ASN A 10 -11.58 15.37 -12.92
N SER A 11 -12.10 14.22 -12.49
CA SER A 11 -12.47 13.95 -11.11
C SER A 11 -12.35 12.46 -10.78
N SER A 12 -12.01 12.15 -9.52
CA SER A 12 -11.94 10.77 -9.00
C SER A 12 -13.26 10.03 -9.17
N ILE A 13 -14.39 10.73 -9.01
CA ILE A 13 -15.75 10.16 -9.17
C ILE A 13 -15.99 9.71 -10.61
N GLN A 14 -15.48 10.46 -11.59
CA GLN A 14 -15.59 10.14 -13.02
C GLN A 14 -14.77 8.88 -13.35
N CYS A 15 -13.56 8.78 -12.80
CA CYS A 15 -12.71 7.60 -12.96
C CYS A 15 -13.34 6.35 -12.33
N ILE A 16 -13.86 6.46 -11.09
CA ILE A 16 -14.53 5.35 -10.39
C ILE A 16 -15.76 4.86 -11.19
N SER A 17 -16.59 5.79 -11.67
CA SER A 17 -17.77 5.46 -12.46
C SER A 17 -17.43 4.81 -13.80
N TYR A 18 -16.36 5.28 -14.45
CA TYR A 18 -15.85 4.70 -15.69
C TYR A 18 -15.30 3.28 -15.46
N LEU A 19 -14.46 3.10 -14.44
CA LEU A 19 -13.85 1.81 -14.09
C LEU A 19 -14.90 0.77 -13.71
N TYR A 20 -15.91 1.17 -12.94
CA TYR A 20 -17.01 0.30 -12.54
C TYR A 20 -17.85 -0.14 -13.75
N LYS A 21 -18.12 0.76 -14.70
CA LYS A 21 -18.91 0.43 -15.89
C LYS A 21 -18.16 -0.49 -16.86
N GLU A 22 -16.86 -0.28 -17.08
CA GLU A 22 -16.11 -1.09 -18.05
C GLU A 22 -15.59 -2.42 -17.49
N HIS A 23 -15.10 -2.42 -16.26
CA HIS A 23 -14.39 -3.58 -15.69
C HIS A 23 -15.04 -4.13 -14.42
N GLY A 24 -16.12 -3.51 -13.94
CA GLY A 24 -16.85 -3.94 -12.74
C GLY A 24 -16.05 -3.78 -11.45
N MET A 25 -16.55 -4.37 -10.38
CA MET A 25 -15.94 -4.30 -9.05
C MET A 25 -14.56 -4.94 -8.97
N ARG A 26 -14.26 -5.90 -9.85
CA ARG A 26 -13.00 -6.67 -9.81
C ARG A 26 -11.76 -5.79 -10.04
N SER A 27 -11.88 -4.72 -10.83
CA SER A 27 -10.77 -3.80 -11.08
C SER A 27 -10.30 -3.04 -9.84
N PHE A 28 -11.16 -2.82 -8.84
CA PHE A 28 -10.77 -2.18 -7.58
C PHE A 28 -9.89 -3.09 -6.71
N TYR A 29 -9.99 -4.41 -6.88
CA TYR A 29 -9.29 -5.38 -6.05
C TYR A 29 -8.05 -6.00 -6.72
N GLY A 30 -7.71 -5.58 -7.94
CA GLY A 30 -6.59 -6.14 -8.72
C GLY A 30 -5.21 -6.04 -8.04
N GLY A 31 -5.04 -5.15 -7.06
CA GLY A 31 -3.79 -4.95 -6.31
C GLY A 31 -3.82 -5.36 -4.84
N VAL A 32 -4.87 -6.04 -4.38
CA VAL A 32 -5.01 -6.38 -2.95
C VAL A 32 -3.91 -7.32 -2.48
N GLY A 33 -3.58 -8.35 -3.27
CA GLY A 33 -2.50 -9.28 -2.94
C GLY A 33 -1.14 -8.57 -2.78
N ALA A 34 -0.81 -7.65 -3.68
CA ALA A 34 0.40 -6.84 -3.59
C ALA A 34 0.42 -5.97 -2.32
N ASN A 35 -0.72 -5.38 -1.94
CA ASN A 35 -0.85 -4.61 -0.71
C ASN A 35 -0.71 -5.47 0.56
N ILE A 36 -1.23 -6.70 0.55
CA ILE A 36 -1.08 -7.64 1.66
C ILE A 36 0.40 -8.01 1.84
N ILE A 37 1.09 -8.39 0.76
CA ILE A 37 2.53 -8.71 0.81
C ILE A 37 3.32 -7.51 1.33
N ARG A 38 3.02 -6.30 0.85
CA ARG A 38 3.63 -5.06 1.35
C ARG A 38 3.42 -4.89 2.87
N GLY A 39 2.22 -5.16 3.37
CA GLY A 39 1.90 -5.10 4.79
C GLY A 39 2.69 -6.11 5.63
N ILE A 40 2.74 -7.36 5.17
CA ILE A 40 3.47 -8.45 5.85
C ILE A 40 4.97 -8.13 5.89
N THR A 41 5.54 -7.69 4.77
CA THR A 41 6.96 -7.31 4.72
C THR A 41 7.26 -6.14 5.64
N GLY A 42 6.42 -5.10 5.67
CA GLY A 42 6.60 -3.96 6.57
C GLY A 42 6.55 -4.35 8.05
N ALA A 43 5.57 -5.17 8.44
CA ALA A 43 5.47 -5.70 9.80
C ALA A 43 6.64 -6.63 10.15
N GLY A 44 7.11 -7.44 9.19
CA GLY A 44 8.26 -8.31 9.35
C GLY A 44 9.54 -7.52 9.64
N VAL A 45 9.83 -6.48 8.85
CA VAL A 45 10.99 -5.60 9.06
C VAL A 45 10.91 -4.90 10.41
N LEU A 46 9.74 -4.38 10.79
CA LEU A 46 9.55 -3.76 12.10
C LEU A 46 9.79 -4.74 13.25
N THR A 47 9.32 -5.98 13.11
CA THR A 47 9.53 -7.02 14.12
C THR A 47 11.01 -7.40 14.23
N ILE A 48 11.73 -7.50 13.11
CA ILE A 48 13.18 -7.74 13.10
C ILE A 48 13.91 -6.60 13.81
N TYR A 49 13.52 -5.36 13.54
CA TYR A 49 14.07 -4.19 14.22
C TYR A 49 13.85 -4.23 15.74
N ASP A 50 12.62 -4.54 16.18
CA ASP A 50 12.28 -4.72 17.60
C ASP A 50 13.16 -5.80 18.27
N ARG A 51 13.38 -6.93 17.60
CA ARG A 51 14.24 -8.01 18.12
C ARG A 51 15.70 -7.58 18.19
N LEU A 52 16.20 -6.87 17.18
CA LEU A 52 17.57 -6.37 17.15
C LEU A 52 17.82 -5.36 18.28
N GLN A 53 16.88 -4.43 18.51
CA GLN A 53 16.97 -3.47 19.60
C GLN A 53 17.00 -4.15 20.98
N LEU A 54 16.18 -5.19 21.18
CA LEU A 54 16.18 -5.96 22.42
C LEU A 54 17.52 -6.64 22.69
N VAL A 55 18.15 -7.21 21.66
CA VAL A 55 19.44 -7.90 21.79
C VAL A 55 20.59 -6.91 21.99
N LEU A 56 20.58 -5.77 21.29
CA LEU A 56 21.67 -4.79 21.33
C LEU A 56 21.59 -3.82 22.51
N PHE A 57 20.39 -3.36 22.86
CA PHE A 57 20.19 -2.30 23.85
C PHE A 57 19.48 -2.77 25.12
N GLY A 58 19.04 -4.03 25.20
CA GLY A 58 18.36 -4.59 26.38
C GLY A 58 17.00 -3.95 26.69
N LYS A 59 16.56 -2.96 25.89
CA LYS A 59 15.30 -2.24 26.01
C LYS A 59 14.69 -2.01 24.64
N LYS A 60 13.37 -2.15 24.56
CA LYS A 60 12.58 -1.84 23.37
C LYS A 60 12.30 -0.34 23.34
N TYR A 61 12.76 0.36 22.31
CA TYR A 61 12.39 1.76 22.08
C TYR A 61 11.17 1.79 21.18
N SER A 62 10.00 1.77 21.82
CA SER A 62 8.72 1.92 21.12
C SER A 62 8.60 3.36 20.65
N SER A 63 8.93 3.63 19.39
CA SER A 63 8.55 4.88 18.73
C SER A 63 7.06 4.80 18.42
N GLY A 64 6.24 5.23 19.38
CA GLY A 64 4.90 5.72 19.13
C GLY A 64 4.95 7.12 18.55
#